data_AF-X0SSE8-F1
#
_entry.id   AF-X0SSE8-F1
#
_cell.length_a   1.000
_cell.length_b   1.000
_cell.length_c   1.000
_cell.angle_alpha   90.00
_cell.angle_beta   90.00
_cell.angle_gamma   90.00
#
_symmetry.space_group_name_H-M   'P 1'
#
loop_
_entity.id
_entity.type
_entity.pdbx_description
1 polymer ?
#
loop_
_entity_poly.entity_id
_entity_poly.type
_entity_poly.pdbx_seq_one_letter_code
_entity_poly.pdbx_strand_id
1 'polypeptide(L)'
;EYYDHLDRISKHLPLEPDKKQVLESPRRDKKSRKDQKRTEAETRRLMRSTLKPIQDKLTLVEKRITDLEQRKKDLEKLLSDPDIFTDKGKSVPLLNEYSEVREKIEELMARWEYSQDQLESARKNLGLD
;
A
#
# COMPACT_ATOMS: atom_id res chain seq x y z
N GLU A 1 32.51 -20.54 -0.99
CA GLU A 1 33.11 -19.59 -1.95
C GLU A 1 32.61 -18.19 -1.67
N TYR A 2 33.54 -17.23 -1.64
CA TYR A 2 33.40 -15.76 -1.49
C TYR A 2 33.25 -15.08 -0.11
N TYR A 3 33.05 -15.77 1.02
CA TYR A 3 33.10 -15.15 2.36
C TYR A 3 34.06 -15.79 3.37
N ASP A 4 35.01 -16.61 2.91
CA ASP A 4 35.88 -17.39 3.81
C ASP A 4 37.38 -17.33 3.46
N HIS A 5 37.78 -16.35 2.63
CA HIS A 5 39.13 -16.27 2.07
C HIS A 5 39.87 -14.96 2.30
N LEU A 6 39.39 -14.10 3.21
CA LEU A 6 40.15 -12.93 3.64
C LEU A 6 40.65 -13.03 5.09
N ASP A 7 40.55 -14.20 5.73
CA ASP A 7 41.15 -14.44 7.05
C ASP A 7 42.56 -15.06 6.98
N ARG A 8 43.12 -15.19 5.76
CA ARG A 8 44.40 -15.91 5.55
C ARG A 8 45.58 -15.05 5.09
N ILE A 9 45.41 -13.73 5.02
CA ILE A 9 46.50 -12.78 4.73
C ILE A 9 46.69 -11.81 5.90
N SER A 10 46.56 -12.27 7.14
CA SER A 10 46.93 -11.46 8.33
C SER A 10 47.88 -12.19 9.29
N LYS A 11 48.52 -13.26 8.83
CA LYS A 11 49.59 -13.92 9.58
C LYS A 11 50.79 -14.12 8.65
N HIS A 12 51.59 -13.08 8.47
CA HIS A 12 53.06 -13.13 8.47
C HIS A 12 53.69 -11.80 8.03
N LEU A 13 54.10 -11.00 9.03
CA LEU A 13 55.38 -10.27 9.13
C LEU A 13 55.67 -9.06 8.17
N PRO A 14 56.64 -8.17 8.49
CA PRO A 14 56.36 -6.75 8.81
C PRO A 14 57.39 -5.75 8.26
N LEU A 15 57.01 -4.59 7.72
CA LEU A 15 57.98 -3.51 7.47
C LEU A 15 57.36 -2.12 7.69
N GLU A 16 57.89 -1.45 8.71
CA GLU A 16 57.74 -0.02 9.07
C GLU A 16 58.34 0.92 7.98
N PRO A 17 58.45 2.25 8.17
CA PRO A 17 57.39 3.27 8.25
C PRO A 17 57.73 4.48 7.34
N ASP A 18 56.77 5.18 6.71
CA ASP A 18 56.91 6.64 6.53
C ASP A 18 55.68 7.34 5.93
N LYS A 19 55.38 8.49 6.52
CA LYS A 19 54.86 9.73 5.91
C LYS A 19 53.48 9.79 5.23
N LYS A 20 52.68 10.62 5.91
CA LYS A 20 51.90 11.77 5.41
C LYS A 20 50.41 11.54 5.11
N GLN A 21 49.63 12.05 6.06
CA GLN A 21 48.50 12.96 5.85
C GLN A 21 47.40 12.51 4.88
N VAL A 22 46.27 12.06 5.44
CA VAL A 22 44.99 12.76 5.21
C VAL A 22 44.18 12.71 6.51
N LEU A 23 44.28 13.78 7.31
CA LEU A 23 43.28 14.13 8.31
C LEU A 23 42.03 14.61 7.54
N GLU A 24 41.26 13.67 7.00
CA GLU A 24 39.98 13.98 6.38
C GLU A 24 38.96 14.29 7.49
N SER A 25 38.47 15.53 7.45
CA SER A 25 37.79 16.18 8.56
C SER A 25 36.42 15.55 8.88
N PRO A 26 36.08 15.32 10.17
CA PRO A 26 34.77 14.82 10.61
C PRO A 26 33.58 15.77 10.28
N ARG A 27 33.87 16.96 9.74
CA ARG A 27 32.87 17.94 9.28
C ARG A 27 32.30 17.64 7.89
N ARG A 28 33.06 16.98 7.00
CA ARG A 28 32.55 16.57 5.67
C ARG A 28 31.61 15.37 5.79
N ASP A 29 31.96 14.38 6.61
CA ASP A 29 31.08 13.24 6.94
C ASP A 29 29.75 13.67 7.58
N LYS A 30 29.78 14.65 8.50
CA LYS A 30 28.56 15.18 9.11
C LYS A 30 27.64 15.90 8.13
N LYS A 31 28.18 16.63 7.15
CA LYS A 31 27.37 17.23 6.06
C LYS A 31 26.81 16.15 5.14
N SER A 32 27.64 15.19 4.71
CA SER A 32 27.22 14.06 3.87
C SER A 32 26.08 13.25 4.49
N ARG A 33 26.18 12.89 5.78
CA ARG A 33 25.11 12.20 6.53
C ARG A 33 23.84 13.04 6.67
N LYS A 34 23.97 14.36 6.82
CA LYS A 34 22.82 15.28 6.91
C LYS A 34 22.11 15.39 5.56
N ASP A 35 22.86 15.42 4.47
CA ASP A 35 22.33 15.50 3.11
C ASP A 35 21.66 14.18 2.70
N GLN A 36 22.26 13.01 3.02
CA GLN A 36 21.60 11.70 2.88
C GLN A 36 20.29 11.61 3.67
N LYS A 37 20.30 12.03 4.93
CA LYS A 37 19.08 12.00 5.76
C LYS A 37 17.97 12.89 5.19
N ARG A 38 18.34 13.98 4.52
CA ARG A 38 17.40 14.89 3.86
C ARG A 38 16.81 14.27 2.60
N THR A 39 17.63 13.72 1.71
CA THR A 39 17.15 13.10 0.47
C THR A 39 16.23 11.91 0.76
N GLU A 40 16.57 11.08 1.74
CA GLU A 40 15.68 9.99 2.17
C GLU A 40 14.33 10.50 2.72
N ALA A 41 14.33 11.60 3.47
CA ALA A 41 13.10 12.17 4.00
C ALA A 41 12.23 12.74 2.88
N GLU A 42 12.83 13.35 1.87
CA GLU A 42 12.16 13.85 0.67
C GLU A 42 11.56 12.69 -0.15
N THR A 43 12.31 11.60 -0.37
CA THR A 43 11.80 10.39 -1.04
C THR A 43 10.62 9.77 -0.29
N ARG A 44 10.74 9.58 1.03
CA ARG A 44 9.65 9.05 1.86
C ARG A 44 8.41 9.94 1.82
N ARG A 45 8.60 11.27 1.83
CA ARG A 45 7.50 12.23 1.75
C ARG A 45 6.79 12.13 0.40
N LEU A 46 7.54 12.07 -0.70
CA LEU A 46 7.00 11.93 -2.05
C LEU A 46 6.20 10.64 -2.20
N MET A 47 6.76 9.51 -1.76
CA MET A 47 6.07 8.21 -1.77
C MET A 47 4.75 8.30 -0.99
N ARG A 48 4.79 8.83 0.23
CA ARG A 48 3.59 8.95 1.06
C ARG A 48 2.56 9.88 0.44
N SER A 49 2.95 11.02 -0.13
CA SER A 49 2.01 11.96 -0.75
C SER A 49 1.32 11.38 -1.99
N THR A 50 2.02 10.52 -2.74
CA THR A 50 1.49 9.91 -3.96
C THR A 50 0.61 8.70 -3.66
N LEU A 51 1.04 7.81 -2.76
CA LEU A 51 0.34 6.54 -2.51
C LEU A 51 -0.82 6.68 -1.52
N LYS A 52 -0.70 7.56 -0.51
CA LYS A 52 -1.69 7.67 0.58
C LYS A 52 -3.10 8.01 0.08
N PRO A 53 -3.31 8.96 -0.85
CA PRO A 53 -4.64 9.27 -1.35
C PRO A 53 -5.31 8.09 -2.08
N ILE A 54 -4.53 7.25 -2.76
CA ILE A 54 -5.04 6.07 -3.47
C ILE A 54 -5.44 4.99 -2.46
N GLN A 55 -4.59 4.76 -1.46
CA GLN A 55 -4.89 3.84 -0.35
C GLN A 55 -6.13 4.28 0.44
N ASP A 56 -6.30 5.57 0.71
CA ASP A 56 -7.48 6.09 1.41
C ASP A 56 -8.77 5.88 0.61
N LYS A 57 -8.70 6.06 -0.72
CA LYS A 57 -9.83 5.74 -1.61
C LYS A 57 -10.15 4.26 -1.59
N LEU A 58 -9.15 3.38 -1.66
CA LEU A 58 -9.34 1.92 -1.56
C LEU A 58 -10.03 1.54 -0.27
N THR A 59 -9.54 2.03 0.89
CA THR A 59 -10.16 1.75 2.19
C THR A 59 -11.61 2.24 2.26
N LEU A 60 -11.92 3.40 1.69
CA LEU A 60 -13.29 3.92 1.65
C LEU A 60 -14.20 3.04 0.78
N VAL A 61 -13.72 2.62 -0.39
CA VAL A 61 -14.45 1.74 -1.30
C VAL A 61 -14.69 0.38 -0.65
N GLU A 62 -13.66 -0.23 -0.05
CA GLU A 62 -13.76 -1.50 0.67
C GLU A 62 -14.80 -1.43 1.79
N LYS A 63 -14.74 -0.39 2.63
CA LYS A 63 -15.74 -0.20 3.68
C LYS A 63 -17.15 -0.11 3.10
N ARG A 64 -17.33 0.63 2.00
CA ARG A 64 -18.65 0.78 1.37
C ARG A 64 -19.14 -0.53 0.78
N ILE A 65 -18.26 -1.34 0.19
CA ILE A 65 -18.60 -2.68 -0.29
C ILE A 65 -19.06 -3.54 0.88
N THR A 66 -18.31 -3.59 1.98
CA THR A 66 -18.68 -4.38 3.17
C THR A 66 -20.04 -3.96 3.74
N ASP A 67 -20.31 -2.66 3.85
CA ASP A 67 -21.60 -2.15 4.34
C ASP A 67 -22.76 -2.60 3.42
N LEU A 68 -22.56 -2.54 2.10
CA LEU A 68 -23.57 -2.96 1.12
C LEU A 68 -23.74 -4.48 1.08
N GLU A 69 -22.67 -5.26 1.22
CA GLU A 69 -22.75 -6.71 1.33
C GLU A 69 -23.52 -7.15 2.58
N GLN A 70 -23.34 -6.45 3.70
CA GLN A 70 -24.14 -6.70 4.90
C GLN A 70 -25.61 -6.36 4.64
N ARG A 71 -25.91 -5.22 4.02
CA ARG A 71 -27.28 -4.85 3.66
C ARG A 71 -27.91 -5.86 2.70
N LYS A 72 -27.17 -6.35 1.72
CA LYS A 72 -27.58 -7.40 0.79
C LYS A 72 -27.98 -8.67 1.54
N LYS A 73 -27.16 -9.12 2.49
CA LYS A 73 -27.47 -10.30 3.32
C LYS A 73 -28.73 -10.11 4.16
N ASP A 74 -28.92 -8.92 4.72
CA ASP A 74 -30.13 -8.60 5.49
C ASP A 74 -31.39 -8.63 4.60
N LEU A 75 -31.29 -8.10 3.37
CA LEU A 75 -32.35 -8.15 2.37
C LEU A 75 -32.62 -9.58 1.89
N GLU A 76 -31.60 -10.40 1.64
CA GLU A 76 -31.74 -11.81 1.30
C GLU A 76 -32.48 -12.59 2.39
N LYS A 77 -32.18 -12.31 3.66
CA LYS A 77 -32.88 -12.91 4.79
C LYS A 77 -34.35 -12.50 4.83
N LEU A 78 -34.66 -11.23 4.59
CA LEU A 78 -36.05 -10.77 4.49
C LEU A 78 -36.77 -11.44 3.30
N LEU A 79 -36.17 -11.40 2.12
CA LEU A 79 -36.73 -11.96 0.89
C LEU A 79 -36.80 -13.50 0.88
N SER A 80 -36.16 -14.19 1.84
CA SER A 80 -36.31 -15.64 2.03
C SER A 80 -37.65 -16.03 2.65
N ASP A 81 -38.37 -15.08 3.27
CA ASP A 81 -39.67 -15.30 3.86
C ASP A 81 -40.78 -15.23 2.79
N PRO A 82 -41.50 -16.34 2.50
CA PRO A 82 -42.58 -16.36 1.52
C PRO A 82 -43.74 -15.42 1.87
N ASP A 83 -43.94 -15.11 3.16
CA ASP A 83 -45.04 -14.24 3.60
C ASP A 83 -44.85 -12.79 3.13
N ILE A 84 -43.61 -12.35 2.88
CA ILE A 84 -43.34 -11.00 2.34
C ILE A 84 -43.94 -10.82 0.94
N PHE A 85 -44.07 -11.89 0.16
CA PHE A 85 -44.62 -11.82 -1.19
C PHE A 85 -46.15 -11.77 -1.23
N THR A 86 -46.82 -11.94 -0.09
CA THR A 86 -48.28 -11.77 0.01
C THR A 86 -48.68 -10.29 -0.10
N ASP A 87 -47.79 -9.38 0.33
CA ASP A 87 -47.97 -7.94 0.24
C ASP A 87 -47.05 -7.35 -0.84
N LYS A 88 -47.64 -7.07 -2.01
CA LYS A 88 -46.93 -6.43 -3.13
C LYS A 88 -46.36 -5.05 -2.77
N GLY A 89 -46.97 -4.34 -1.82
CA GLY A 89 -46.49 -3.05 -1.35
C GLY A 89 -45.17 -3.14 -0.57
N LYS A 90 -44.85 -4.31 0.00
CA LYS A 90 -43.62 -4.55 0.76
C LYS A 90 -42.56 -5.31 -0.04
N SER A 91 -42.97 -6.30 -0.82
CA SER A 91 -42.04 -7.12 -1.61
C SER A 91 -41.38 -6.35 -2.75
N VAL A 92 -42.11 -5.48 -3.47
CA VAL A 92 -41.54 -4.73 -4.61
C VAL A 92 -40.42 -3.77 -4.18
N PRO A 93 -40.58 -2.92 -3.13
CA PRO A 93 -39.49 -2.08 -2.66
C PRO A 93 -38.25 -2.86 -2.20
N LEU A 94 -38.45 -4.00 -1.53
CA LEU A 94 -37.33 -4.84 -1.08
C LEU A 94 -36.56 -5.47 -2.24
N LEU A 95 -37.26 -5.91 -3.29
CA LEU A 95 -36.63 -6.43 -4.50
C LEU A 95 -35.85 -5.35 -5.26
N ASN A 96 -36.42 -4.14 -5.36
CA ASN A 96 -35.74 -3.01 -5.98
C ASN A 96 -34.47 -2.63 -5.22
N GLU A 97 -34.57 -2.49 -3.89
CA GLU A 97 -33.41 -2.20 -3.05
C GLU A 97 -32.34 -3.29 -3.18
N TYR A 98 -32.73 -4.57 -3.23
CA TYR A 98 -31.80 -5.67 -3.43
C TYR A 98 -31.09 -5.59 -4.78
N SER A 99 -31.79 -5.25 -5.87
CA SER A 99 -31.17 -5.05 -7.19
C SER A 99 -30.19 -3.88 -7.16
N GLU A 100 -30.61 -2.74 -6.62
CA GLU A 100 -29.77 -1.54 -6.51
C GLU A 100 -28.51 -1.80 -5.69
N VAL A 101 -28.63 -2.51 -4.57
CA VAL A 101 -27.47 -2.87 -3.72
C VAL A 101 -26.50 -3.76 -4.49
N ARG A 102 -26.99 -4.74 -5.26
CA ARG A 102 -26.14 -5.60 -6.08
C ARG A 102 -25.41 -4.83 -7.17
N GLU A 103 -26.13 -4.01 -7.93
CA GLU A 103 -25.53 -3.15 -8.96
C GLU A 103 -24.48 -2.21 -8.35
N LYS A 104 -24.74 -1.67 -7.15
CA LYS A 104 -23.81 -0.80 -6.45
C LYS A 104 -22.54 -1.53 -6.00
N ILE A 105 -22.66 -2.77 -5.54
CA ILE A 105 -21.51 -3.61 -5.18
C ILE A 105 -20.65 -3.85 -6.43
N GLU A 106 -21.26 -4.25 -7.55
CA GLU A 106 -20.55 -4.47 -8.82
C GLU A 106 -19.82 -3.21 -9.31
N GLU A 107 -20.49 -2.05 -9.27
CA GLU A 107 -19.88 -0.76 -9.61
C GLU A 107 -18.68 -0.43 -8.69
N LEU A 108 -18.81 -0.68 -7.39
CA LEU A 108 -17.74 -0.40 -6.43
C LEU A 108 -16.58 -1.37 -6.56
N MET A 109 -16.84 -2.64 -6.90
CA MET A 109 -15.79 -3.60 -7.22
C MET A 109 -14.97 -3.14 -8.43
N ALA A 110 -15.62 -2.71 -9.52
CA ALA A 110 -14.92 -2.17 -10.68
C ALA A 110 -14.09 -0.91 -10.33
N ARG A 111 -14.61 -0.04 -9.47
CA ARG A 111 -13.86 1.13 -8.96
C ARG A 111 -12.70 0.75 -8.06
N TRP A 112 -12.84 -0.32 -7.27
CA TRP A 112 -11.78 -0.87 -6.43
C TRP A 112 -10.64 -1.41 -7.30
N GLU A 113 -10.96 -2.22 -8.30
CA GLU A 113 -9.99 -2.77 -9.26
C GLU A 113 -9.22 -1.64 -9.95
N TYR A 114 -9.92 -0.65 -10.49
CA TYR A 114 -9.29 0.52 -11.08
C TYR A 114 -8.36 1.26 -10.10
N SER A 115 -8.76 1.38 -8.83
CA SER A 115 -7.95 2.04 -7.81
C SER A 115 -6.71 1.21 -7.42
N GLN A 116 -6.79 -0.13 -7.46
CA GLN A 116 -5.64 -1.02 -7.29
C GLN A 116 -4.66 -0.87 -8.44
N ASP A 117 -5.13 -0.87 -9.68
CA ASP A 117 -4.28 -0.67 -10.87
C ASP A 117 -3.55 0.69 -10.81
N GLN A 118 -4.24 1.74 -10.36
CA GLN A 118 -3.64 3.05 -10.13
C GLN A 118 -2.58 3.01 -9.02
N LEU A 119 -2.83 2.27 -7.94
CA LEU A 119 -1.86 2.10 -6.86
C LEU A 119 -0.61 1.37 -7.35
N GLU A 120 -0.78 0.26 -8.08
CA GLU A 120 0.32 -0.51 -8.66
C GLU A 120 1.13 0.34 -9.63
N SER A 121 0.46 1.05 -10.55
CA SER A 121 1.10 1.97 -11.49
C SER A 121 1.89 3.08 -10.76
N ALA A 122 1.33 3.64 -9.68
CA ALA A 122 2.01 4.65 -8.88
C ALA A 122 3.22 4.09 -8.13
N ARG A 123 3.17 2.83 -7.67
CA ARG A 123 4.31 2.15 -7.03
C ARG A 123 5.42 1.89 -8.03
N LYS A 124 5.10 1.39 -9.22
CA LYS A 124 6.05 1.20 -10.32
C LYS A 124 6.74 2.50 -10.73
N ASN A 125 5.98 3.59 -10.87
CA ASN A 125 6.53 4.91 -11.18
C ASN A 125 7.47 5.46 -10.09
N LEU A 126 7.34 4.98 -8.85
CA LEU A 126 8.22 5.31 -7.73
C LEU A 126 9.40 4.31 -7.59
N GLY A 127 9.52 3.33 -8.48
CA GLY A 127 10.54 2.28 -8.42
C GLY A 127 10.32 1.27 -7.29
N LEU A 128 9.07 1.06 -6.89
CA LEU A 128 8.65 0.14 -5.83
C LEU A 128 8.01 -1.11 -6.46
N ASP A 129 8.80 -1.87 -7.23
CA ASP A 129 8.40 -3.17 -7.77
C ASP A 129 8.87 -4.31 -6.84
#